data_AF-A0AAW9YPP3-F1
#
_entry.id   AF-A0AAW9YPP3-F1
#
_cell.length_a   1.000
_cell.length_b   1.000
_cell.length_c   1.000
_cell.angle_alpha   90.00
_cell.angle_beta   90.00
_cell.angle_gamma   90.00
#
_symmetry.space_group_name_H-M   'P 1'
#
loop_
_entity.id
_entity.type
_entity.pdbx_description
1 polymer ?
#
loop_
_entity_poly.entity_id
_entity_poly.type
_entity_poly.pdbx_seq_one_letter_code
_entity_poly.pdbx_strand_id
1 'polypeptide(L)'
;MEVETNFKSILKDNHIVKNRYNTNDYVKLNDLMSLGEYEVRFTAYNEYSSINPFKNWNQNRPTVSLTWYYAYNSTKLDREENFSKASFENAISAVAGLIVLLYSQLGRRVFDDIDIRYLAQNPEKVYLAYSDDSGNFKIVKKDALPYLDTCKVK
;
A
#
# COMPACT_ATOMS: atom_id res chain seq x y z
N MET A 1 -11.42 -6.54 9.47
CA MET A 1 -11.65 -7.84 8.84
C MET A 1 -11.57 -7.70 7.32
N GLU A 2 -10.73 -6.79 6.80
CA GLU A 2 -10.33 -6.81 5.38
C GLU A 2 -8.80 -6.83 5.25
N VAL A 3 -8.10 -5.94 5.95
CA VAL A 3 -6.64 -5.84 5.82
C VAL A 3 -5.90 -7.12 6.27
N GLU A 4 -6.29 -7.73 7.39
CA GLU A 4 -5.70 -9.00 7.85
C GLU A 4 -6.05 -10.16 6.92
N THR A 5 -7.19 -10.11 6.23
CA THR A 5 -7.58 -11.12 5.25
C THR A 5 -6.70 -11.01 4.01
N ASN A 6 -6.47 -9.79 3.51
CA ASN A 6 -5.54 -9.51 2.42
C ASN A 6 -4.10 -9.93 2.77
N PHE A 7 -3.61 -9.59 3.96
CA PHE A 7 -2.28 -10.04 4.42
C PHE A 7 -2.14 -11.57 4.37
N LYS A 8 -3.14 -12.30 4.87
CA LYS A 8 -3.15 -13.77 4.82
C LYS A 8 -3.18 -14.30 3.41
N SER A 9 -3.96 -13.69 2.51
CA SER A 9 -4.03 -14.11 1.11
C SER A 9 -2.66 -13.96 0.47
N ILE A 10 -2.06 -12.78 0.57
CA ILE A 10 -0.76 -12.49 -0.02
C ILE A 10 0.32 -13.43 0.51
N LEU A 11 0.36 -13.69 1.83
CA LEU A 11 1.33 -14.64 2.40
C LEU A 11 1.13 -16.06 1.85
N LYS A 12 -0.11 -16.52 1.69
CA LYS A 12 -0.42 -17.83 1.09
C LYS A 12 0.00 -17.88 -0.37
N ASP A 13 -0.29 -16.84 -1.14
CA ASP A 13 0.03 -16.72 -2.56
C ASP A 13 1.57 -16.69 -2.77
N ASN A 14 2.31 -16.21 -1.79
CA ASN A 14 3.78 -16.23 -1.73
C ASN A 14 4.36 -17.49 -1.04
N HIS A 15 3.58 -18.58 -0.95
CA HIS A 15 3.99 -19.87 -0.38
C HIS A 15 4.43 -19.85 1.09
N ILE A 16 4.11 -18.80 1.85
CA ILE A 16 4.33 -18.74 3.30
C ILE A 16 3.08 -19.30 3.98
N VAL A 17 2.97 -20.63 4.06
CA VAL A 17 1.77 -21.30 4.58
C VAL A 17 1.89 -21.55 6.09
N LYS A 18 0.87 -21.13 6.84
CA LYS A 18 0.77 -21.36 8.29
C LYS A 18 -0.68 -21.58 8.72
N ASN A 19 -0.89 -22.45 9.71
CA ASN A 19 -2.22 -22.70 10.29
C ASN A 19 -2.82 -21.45 10.94
N ARG A 20 -1.99 -20.63 11.59
CA ARG A 20 -2.40 -19.38 12.21
C ARG A 20 -1.34 -18.30 12.02
N TYR A 21 -1.68 -17.27 11.27
CA TYR A 21 -0.86 -16.08 11.11
C TYR A 21 -0.99 -15.15 12.31
N ASN A 22 0.10 -14.45 12.60
CA ASN A 22 0.16 -13.38 13.59
C ASN A 22 0.84 -12.14 12.98
N THR A 23 0.96 -11.08 13.77
CA THR A 23 1.49 -9.81 13.28
C THR A 23 2.99 -9.87 12.91
N ASN A 24 3.76 -10.81 13.47
CA ASN A 24 5.14 -11.07 13.05
C ASN A 24 5.21 -11.77 11.68
N ASP A 25 4.13 -12.41 11.22
CA ASP A 25 4.05 -12.93 9.86
C ASP A 25 3.71 -11.81 8.88
N TYR A 26 2.79 -10.90 9.25
CA TYR A 26 2.34 -9.81 8.38
C TYR A 26 3.43 -8.78 8.10
N VAL A 27 4.30 -8.46 9.07
CA VAL A 27 5.38 -7.48 8.87
C VAL A 27 6.36 -7.87 7.77
N LYS A 28 6.48 -9.16 7.45
CA LYS A 28 7.30 -9.65 6.33
C LYS A 28 6.83 -9.12 4.98
N LEU A 29 5.55 -8.77 4.86
CA LEU A 29 4.99 -8.16 3.64
C LEU A 29 5.64 -6.82 3.34
N ASN A 30 6.14 -6.11 4.36
CA ASN A 30 6.86 -4.86 4.16
C ASN A 30 8.06 -5.05 3.24
N ASP A 31 8.85 -6.10 3.47
CA ASP A 31 10.06 -6.36 2.69
C ASP A 31 9.72 -7.03 1.35
N LEU A 32 8.70 -7.92 1.33
CA LEU A 32 8.28 -8.61 0.11
C LEU A 32 7.68 -7.69 -0.95
N MET A 33 6.99 -6.63 -0.52
CA MET A 33 6.23 -5.76 -1.41
C MET A 33 6.67 -4.30 -1.35
N SER A 34 7.75 -4.00 -0.61
CA SER A 34 8.26 -2.65 -0.36
C SER A 34 7.20 -1.68 0.20
N LEU A 35 6.31 -2.16 1.08
CA LEU A 35 5.14 -1.39 1.54
C LEU A 35 5.52 -0.05 2.19
N GLY A 36 6.65 0.00 2.91
CA GLY A 36 7.15 1.20 3.55
C GLY A 36 7.57 2.32 2.59
N GLU A 37 7.80 2.01 1.31
CA GLU A 37 8.20 2.97 0.28
C GLU A 37 7.01 3.72 -0.34
N TYR A 38 5.79 3.27 -0.07
CA TYR A 38 4.60 3.90 -0.63
C TYR A 38 4.15 5.10 0.21
N GLU A 39 3.60 6.07 -0.52
CA GLU A 39 3.04 7.30 0.01
C GLU A 39 1.70 7.58 -0.69
N VAL A 40 0.69 7.93 0.09
CA VAL A 40 -0.64 8.33 -0.41
C VAL A 40 -0.75 9.85 -0.30
N ARG A 41 -1.13 10.50 -1.40
CA ARG A 41 -1.30 11.97 -1.47
C ARG A 41 -2.73 12.34 -1.78
N PHE A 42 -3.23 13.40 -1.15
CA PHE A 42 -4.54 13.98 -1.43
C PHE A 42 -4.41 14.97 -2.58
N THR A 43 -4.90 14.58 -3.75
CA THR A 43 -4.82 15.39 -4.97
C THR A 43 -5.73 16.62 -4.93
N ALA A 44 -6.91 16.47 -4.33
CA ALA A 44 -7.87 17.55 -4.14
C ALA A 44 -7.52 18.48 -2.97
N TYR A 45 -6.64 18.05 -2.06
CA TYR A 45 -6.28 18.77 -0.84
C TYR A 45 -4.75 18.72 -0.64
N ASN A 46 -4.04 19.46 -1.48
CA ASN A 46 -2.57 19.42 -1.55
C ASN A 46 -1.87 20.06 -0.33
N GLU A 47 -2.62 20.80 0.47
CA GLU A 47 -2.20 21.42 1.73
C GLU A 47 -2.03 20.38 2.85
N TYR A 48 -2.63 19.20 2.70
CA TYR A 48 -2.48 18.12 3.66
C TYR A 48 -1.22 17.31 3.37
N SER A 49 -0.56 16.93 4.46
CA SER A 49 0.57 16.02 4.39
C SER A 49 0.15 14.68 3.80
N SER A 50 1.08 14.09 3.07
CA SER A 50 0.96 12.73 2.60
C SER A 50 0.95 11.72 3.73
N ILE A 51 0.44 10.53 3.45
CA ILE A 51 0.32 9.43 4.41
C ILE A 51 1.18 8.27 3.95
N ASN A 52 2.08 7.82 4.81
CA ASN A 52 2.89 6.62 4.58
C ASN A 52 2.45 5.54 5.58
N PRO A 53 1.42 4.74 5.22
CA PRO A 53 0.72 3.89 6.19
C PRO A 53 1.59 2.76 6.73
N PHE A 54 2.63 2.33 6.01
CA PHE A 54 3.55 1.27 6.42
C PHE A 54 4.94 1.79 6.82
N LYS A 55 5.10 3.12 6.94
CA LYS A 55 6.38 3.71 7.32
C LYS A 55 6.81 3.20 8.68
N ASN A 56 8.06 2.74 8.76
CA ASN A 56 8.67 2.20 9.97
C ASN A 56 7.97 0.95 10.54
N TRP A 57 7.31 0.13 9.70
CA TRP A 57 6.74 -1.14 10.16
C TRP A 57 7.85 -2.04 10.73
N ASN A 58 7.88 -2.16 12.07
CA ASN A 58 9.02 -2.74 12.78
C ASN A 58 8.73 -4.18 13.21
N GLN A 59 9.59 -5.11 12.81
CA GLN A 59 9.44 -6.54 13.10
C GLN A 59 9.46 -6.88 14.60
N ASN A 60 10.15 -6.11 15.44
CA ASN A 60 10.18 -6.36 16.88
C ASN A 60 8.88 -5.93 17.57
N ARG A 61 8.10 -5.03 16.95
CA ARG A 61 6.84 -4.51 17.48
C ARG A 61 5.82 -4.30 16.35
N PRO A 62 5.42 -5.36 15.62
CA PRO A 62 4.73 -5.20 14.33
C PRO A 62 3.30 -4.64 14.46
N THR A 63 2.65 -4.86 15.60
CA THR A 63 1.33 -4.27 15.86
C THR A 63 1.44 -2.80 16.24
N VAL A 64 2.37 -2.47 17.14
CA VAL A 64 2.45 -1.13 17.77
C VAL A 64 3.21 -0.12 16.91
N SER A 65 4.13 -0.59 16.07
CA SER A 65 4.90 0.27 15.15
C SER A 65 4.05 0.89 14.05
N LEU A 66 2.87 0.32 13.77
CA LEU A 66 1.88 0.90 12.88
C LEU A 66 0.73 1.48 13.69
N THR A 67 0.73 2.80 13.88
CA THR A 67 -0.26 3.51 14.70
C THR A 67 -1.69 3.19 14.29
N TRP A 68 -1.99 3.25 12.99
CA TRP A 68 -3.33 2.95 12.48
C TRP A 68 -3.72 1.49 12.72
N TYR A 69 -2.78 0.55 12.61
CA TYR A 69 -3.05 -0.88 12.78
C TYR A 69 -3.23 -1.24 14.26
N TYR A 70 -2.47 -0.59 15.14
CA TYR A 70 -2.65 -0.67 16.58
C TYR A 70 -4.01 -0.12 17.02
N ALA A 71 -4.39 1.06 16.53
CA ALA A 71 -5.69 1.67 16.80
C ALA A 71 -6.82 0.78 16.29
N TYR A 72 -6.73 0.33 15.03
CA TYR A 72 -7.66 -0.60 14.41
C TYR A 72 -7.85 -1.88 15.25
N ASN A 73 -6.76 -2.52 15.67
CA ASN A 73 -6.83 -3.74 16.46
C ASN A 73 -7.35 -3.51 17.88
N SER A 74 -7.01 -2.37 18.50
CA SER A 74 -7.51 -2.01 19.83
C SER A 74 -9.03 -1.82 19.79
N THR A 75 -9.54 -1.02 18.84
CA THR A 75 -10.97 -0.81 18.64
C THR A 75 -11.70 -2.09 18.22
N LYS A 76 -11.04 -3.02 17.51
CA LYS A 76 -11.60 -4.34 17.18
C LYS A 76 -11.79 -5.22 18.41
N LEU A 77 -10.85 -5.18 19.35
CA LEU A 77 -10.87 -6.02 20.56
C LEU A 77 -11.85 -5.47 21.61
N ASP A 78 -11.89 -4.14 21.77
CA ASP A 78 -12.79 -3.47 22.70
C ASP A 78 -13.20 -2.11 22.14
N ARG A 79 -14.45 -2.04 21.67
CA ARG A 79 -15.01 -0.84 21.03
C ARG A 79 -15.38 0.24 22.03
N GLU A 80 -15.84 -0.14 23.21
CA GLU A 80 -16.37 0.80 24.22
C GLU A 80 -15.21 1.55 24.88
N GLU A 81 -14.14 0.85 25.23
CA GLU A 81 -12.97 1.47 25.87
C GLU A 81 -12.04 2.19 24.90
N ASN A 82 -11.99 1.76 23.62
CA ASN A 82 -11.06 2.31 22.62
C ASN A 82 -11.73 3.17 21.55
N PHE A 83 -12.95 3.68 21.79
CA PHE A 83 -13.61 4.59 20.86
C PHE A 83 -12.76 5.84 20.56
N SER A 84 -12.03 6.34 21.55
CA SER A 84 -11.09 7.47 21.40
C SER A 84 -9.98 7.22 20.37
N LYS A 85 -9.64 5.96 20.09
CA LYS A 85 -8.64 5.58 19.06
C LYS A 85 -9.24 5.52 17.66
N ALA A 86 -10.57 5.52 17.50
CA ALA A 86 -11.26 5.58 16.22
C ALA A 86 -11.30 7.00 15.64
N SER A 87 -10.17 7.71 15.68
CA SER A 87 -10.05 9.06 15.15
C SER A 87 -10.11 9.05 13.62
N PHE A 88 -10.48 10.20 13.05
CA PHE A 88 -10.48 10.42 11.60
C PHE A 88 -9.11 10.14 10.97
N GLU A 89 -8.03 10.56 11.64
CA GLU A 89 -6.66 10.30 11.21
C GLU A 89 -6.34 8.80 11.11
N ASN A 90 -6.73 8.01 12.11
CA ASN A 90 -6.53 6.56 12.09
C ASN A 90 -7.42 5.88 11.04
N ALA A 91 -8.63 6.39 10.82
CA ALA A 91 -9.53 5.88 9.79
C ALA A 91 -8.95 6.12 8.38
N ILE A 92 -8.51 7.34 8.08
CA ILE A 92 -7.86 7.66 6.81
C ILE A 92 -6.59 6.84 6.63
N SER A 93 -5.75 6.73 7.68
CA SER A 93 -4.51 5.96 7.62
C SER A 93 -4.75 4.47 7.35
N ALA A 94 -5.83 3.90 7.91
CA ALA A 94 -6.24 2.54 7.63
C ALA A 94 -6.69 2.35 6.18
N VAL A 95 -7.46 3.30 5.62
CA VAL A 95 -7.86 3.28 4.21
C VAL A 95 -6.64 3.43 3.30
N ALA A 96 -5.71 4.34 3.61
CA ALA A 96 -4.45 4.49 2.90
C ALA A 96 -3.63 3.19 2.92
N GLY A 97 -3.57 2.50 4.07
CA GLY A 97 -2.93 1.20 4.19
C GLY A 97 -3.56 0.14 3.28
N LEU A 98 -4.89 0.10 3.19
CA LEU A 98 -5.59 -0.82 2.27
C LEU A 98 -5.29 -0.48 0.80
N ILE A 99 -5.31 0.80 0.43
CA ILE A 99 -4.98 1.25 -0.94
C ILE A 99 -3.57 0.81 -1.33
N VAL A 100 -2.58 1.03 -0.46
CA VAL A 100 -1.19 0.61 -0.71
C VAL A 100 -1.08 -0.92 -0.83
N LEU A 101 -1.79 -1.66 0.02
CA LEU A 101 -1.79 -3.13 -0.04
C LEU A 101 -2.39 -3.66 -1.35
N LEU A 102 -3.54 -3.13 -1.77
CA LEU A 102 -4.18 -3.53 -3.02
C LEU A 102 -3.33 -3.13 -4.23
N TYR A 103 -2.80 -1.90 -4.23
CA TYR A 103 -1.94 -1.42 -5.31
C TYR A 103 -0.67 -2.27 -5.43
N SER A 104 -0.04 -2.62 -4.32
CA SER A 104 1.17 -3.46 -4.34
C SER A 104 0.89 -4.90 -4.79
N GLN A 105 -0.33 -5.42 -4.58
CA GLN A 105 -0.71 -6.78 -5.01
C GLN A 105 -1.09 -6.85 -6.50
N LEU A 106 -1.86 -5.87 -6.98
CA LEU A 106 -2.55 -5.94 -8.27
C LEU A 106 -2.09 -4.87 -9.27
N GLY A 107 -1.21 -3.96 -8.84
CA GLY A 107 -0.70 -2.85 -9.64
C GLY A 107 -1.78 -1.83 -9.98
N ARG A 108 -1.62 -1.14 -11.13
CA ARG A 108 -2.56 -0.09 -11.57
C ARG A 108 -3.97 -0.60 -11.86
N ARG A 109 -4.12 -1.90 -12.16
CA ARG A 109 -5.40 -2.51 -12.58
C ARG A 109 -6.50 -2.46 -11.51
N VAL A 110 -6.14 -2.21 -10.25
CA VAL A 110 -7.12 -2.03 -9.16
C VAL A 110 -8.01 -0.81 -9.36
N PHE A 111 -7.46 0.21 -10.02
CA PHE A 111 -8.08 1.53 -10.07
C PHE A 111 -8.49 1.91 -11.48
N ASP A 112 -8.56 0.95 -12.42
CA ASP A 112 -8.98 1.18 -13.81
C ASP A 112 -10.40 1.80 -13.89
N ASP A 113 -11.27 1.53 -12.90
CA ASP A 113 -12.59 2.14 -12.76
C ASP A 113 -12.64 3.37 -11.81
N ILE A 114 -11.55 3.70 -11.12
CA ILE A 114 -11.40 4.94 -10.34
C ILE A 114 -10.73 5.97 -11.25
N ASP A 115 -11.50 6.94 -11.76
CA ASP A 115 -11.11 7.86 -12.83
C ASP A 115 -9.66 8.38 -12.73
N ILE A 116 -8.75 7.69 -13.43
CA ILE A 116 -7.31 7.90 -13.48
C ILE A 116 -6.96 9.20 -14.25
N ARG A 117 -7.96 9.96 -14.72
CA ARG A 117 -7.78 11.24 -15.43
C ARG A 117 -6.91 12.25 -14.67
N TYR A 118 -6.89 12.21 -13.34
CA TYR A 118 -6.00 13.10 -12.56
C TYR A 118 -4.50 12.79 -12.77
N LEU A 119 -4.13 11.51 -12.95
CA LEU A 119 -2.73 11.12 -13.24
C LEU A 119 -2.38 11.33 -14.71
N ALA A 120 -3.35 11.25 -15.62
CA ALA A 120 -3.16 11.54 -17.05
C ALA A 120 -2.94 13.03 -17.35
N GLN A 121 -3.46 13.93 -16.51
CA GLN A 121 -3.28 15.37 -16.63
C GLN A 121 -1.90 15.89 -16.15
N ASN A 122 -1.09 15.04 -15.50
CA ASN A 122 0.25 15.37 -15.01
C ASN A 122 1.27 14.29 -15.43
N PRO A 123 1.50 14.10 -16.74
CA PRO A 123 2.34 13.03 -17.27
C PRO A 123 3.78 13.04 -16.74
N GLU A 124 4.32 14.19 -16.35
CA GLU A 124 5.66 14.33 -15.78
C GLU A 124 5.84 13.79 -14.34
N LYS A 125 4.79 13.23 -13.72
CA LYS A 125 4.86 12.60 -12.39
C LYS A 125 4.62 11.09 -12.41
N VAL A 126 4.59 10.49 -13.60
CA VAL A 126 4.33 9.06 -13.76
C VAL A 126 5.63 8.28 -13.63
N TYR A 127 5.73 7.43 -12.61
CA TYR A 127 6.82 6.46 -12.45
C TYR A 127 6.33 5.07 -12.85
N LEU A 128 7.15 4.37 -13.63
CA LEU A 128 6.93 2.98 -14.02
C LEU A 128 7.91 2.11 -13.23
N ALA A 129 7.36 1.16 -12.48
CA ALA A 129 8.14 0.09 -11.87
C ALA A 129 8.11 -1.12 -12.80
N TYR A 130 9.27 -1.64 -13.17
CA TYR A 130 9.40 -2.89 -13.93
C TYR A 130 10.54 -3.73 -13.37
N SER A 131 10.48 -5.03 -13.60
CA SER A 131 11.57 -5.97 -13.33
C SER A 131 12.37 -6.10 -14.62
N ASP A 132 13.69 -5.90 -14.55
CA ASP A 132 14.53 -6.21 -15.70
C ASP A 132 14.70 -7.73 -15.87
N ASP A 133 15.30 -8.15 -16.99
CA ASP A 133 15.50 -9.57 -17.31
C ASP A 133 16.39 -10.31 -16.30
N SER A 134 17.01 -9.60 -15.35
CA SER A 134 17.80 -10.14 -14.25
C SER A 134 17.03 -10.20 -12.91
N GLY A 135 15.74 -9.84 -12.92
CA GLY A 135 14.89 -9.84 -11.73
C GLY A 135 15.03 -8.62 -10.83
N ASN A 136 15.82 -7.61 -11.22
CA ASN A 136 16.01 -6.42 -10.40
C ASN A 136 14.90 -5.39 -10.66
N PHE A 137 14.30 -4.90 -9.58
CA PHE A 137 13.25 -3.88 -9.66
C PHE A 137 13.83 -2.50 -9.88
N LYS A 138 13.32 -1.80 -10.91
CA LYS A 138 13.72 -0.43 -11.25
C LYS A 138 12.50 0.47 -11.33
N ILE A 139 12.65 1.69 -10.83
CA ILE A 139 11.66 2.76 -10.90
C ILE A 139 12.19 3.81 -11.87
N VAL A 140 11.46 4.06 -12.96
CA VAL A 140 11.87 5.02 -13.98
C VAL A 140 10.76 6.02 -14.23
N LYS A 141 11.13 7.30 -14.33
CA LYS A 141 10.22 8.36 -14.75
C LYS A 141 9.79 8.10 -16.20
N LYS A 142 8.50 8.13 -16.51
CA LYS A 142 7.94 7.72 -17.83
C LYS A 142 8.64 8.41 -19.00
N ASP A 143 9.05 9.66 -18.84
CA ASP A 143 9.70 10.51 -19.84
C ASP A 143 11.15 10.06 -20.18
N ALA A 144 11.74 9.16 -19.38
CA ALA A 144 13.13 8.71 -19.53
C ALA A 144 13.28 7.37 -20.28
N LEU A 145 12.20 6.84 -20.88
CA LEU A 145 12.23 5.63 -21.70
C LEU A 145 12.04 6.00 -23.19
N PRO A 146 13.11 6.07 -23.99
CA PRO A 146 13.03 6.49 -25.40
C PRO A 146 12.40 5.45 -26.35
N TYR A 147 11.70 4.42 -25.84
CA TYR A 147 11.26 3.27 -26.65
C TYR A 147 9.77 2.92 -26.59
N LEU A 148 8.92 3.66 -25.89
CA LEU A 148 7.50 3.30 -25.74
C LEU A 148 6.52 4.06 -26.66
N ASP A 149 7.00 4.91 -27.57
CA ASP A 149 6.15 5.66 -28.52
C ASP A 149 5.70 4.89 -29.77
N THR A 150 5.94 3.57 -29.88
CA THR A 150 5.64 2.83 -31.12
C THR A 150 4.39 1.96 -31.13
N CYS A 151 3.63 1.86 -30.03
CA CYS A 151 2.33 1.18 -30.08
C CYS A 151 1.21 2.15 -30.47
N LYS A 152 1.16 2.51 -31.76
CA LYS A 152 -0.08 3.00 -32.38
C LYS A 152 -1.05 1.83 -32.45
N VAL A 153 -2.09 1.86 -31.60
CA VAL A 153 -3.24 0.98 -31.74
C VAL A 153 -4.04 1.46 -32.96
N LYS A 154 -4.18 0.56 -33.95
CA LYS A 154 -5.07 0.70 -35.10
C LYS A 154 -6.54 0.55 -34.68
#